data_AF-A0AAN2XCR7-F1
#
_entry.id   AF-A0AAN2XCR7-F1
#
_cell.length_a   1.000
_cell.length_b   1.000
_cell.length_c   1.000
_cell.angle_alpha   90.00
_cell.angle_beta   90.00
_cell.angle_gamma   90.00
#
_symmetry.space_group_name_H-M   'P 1'
#
loop_
_entity.id
_entity.type
_entity.pdbx_description
1 polymer ?
#
loop_
_entity_poly.entity_id
_entity_poly.type
_entity_poly.pdbx_seq_one_letter_code
_entity_poly.pdbx_strand_id
1 'polypeptide(L)'
;MKKKNIILISVLLGALLLLTGCSMDPSQNTDGFFSTYLIQPFTSFIMFVAKFVGGNYGIAIIITTLLIRALIMPLNLRTAKAQMGMQSKMAVAKPEIDEIQARLKRATSKEEQATIQKEMMAVYSKYNINPMQMGCLPLLIQMPILMAFYYAIRGSSEIASHTFLWFNLGSPDMVLAIIAGLVYLAQYFVSMIGYSPEQKKQMKIIGLMSPIMILFVSFTAPSALALYWAVGGLFLAGQTLLTKKLYMNKHPEIKVMELEEKEFEQIVEEQKKEK
;
A
#
# COMPACT_ATOMS: atom_id res chain seq x y z
N MET A 1 -19.35 0.42 25.59
CA MET A 1 -18.16 0.59 24.72
C MET A 1 -18.60 0.80 23.28
N LYS A 2 -18.23 1.92 22.63
CA LYS A 2 -18.64 2.23 21.25
C LYS A 2 -17.98 1.25 20.27
N LYS A 3 -18.68 0.78 19.22
CA LYS A 3 -18.15 -0.14 18.18
C LYS A 3 -16.75 0.26 17.64
N LYS A 4 -16.47 1.56 17.56
CA LYS A 4 -15.16 2.11 17.14
C LYS A 4 -14.00 1.75 18.10
N ASN A 5 -14.26 1.68 19.40
CA ASN A 5 -13.23 1.32 20.39
C ASN A 5 -12.92 -0.18 20.34
N ILE A 6 -13.91 -1.02 20.03
CA ILE A 6 -13.70 -2.47 19.85
C ILE A 6 -12.84 -2.73 18.60
N ILE A 7 -13.09 -2.01 17.50
CA ILE A 7 -12.27 -2.12 16.28
C ILE A 7 -10.84 -1.64 16.52
N LEU A 8 -10.66 -0.54 17.26
CA LEU A 8 -9.33 -0.01 17.59
C LEU A 8 -8.54 -0.98 18.48
N ILE A 9 -9.20 -1.56 19.49
CA ILE A 9 -8.61 -2.58 20.37
C ILE A 9 -8.27 -3.84 19.58
N SER A 10 -9.14 -4.30 18.66
CA SER A 10 -8.83 -5.47 17.82
C SER A 10 -7.68 -5.22 16.85
N VAL A 11 -7.53 -3.99 16.33
CA VAL A 11 -6.41 -3.61 15.46
C VAL A 11 -5.11 -3.51 16.25
N LEU A 12 -5.15 -2.96 17.48
CA LEU A 12 -3.99 -2.92 18.38
C LEU A 12 -3.57 -4.31 18.86
N LEU A 13 -4.52 -5.17 19.24
CA LEU A 13 -4.25 -6.58 19.57
C LEU A 13 -3.70 -7.34 18.35
N GLY A 14 -4.26 -7.10 17.17
CA GLY A 14 -3.76 -7.67 15.92
C GLY A 14 -2.34 -7.21 15.59
N ALA A 15 -2.03 -5.93 15.81
CA ALA A 15 -0.68 -5.39 15.63
C ALA A 15 0.32 -5.97 16.64
N LEU A 16 -0.09 -6.16 17.89
CA LEU A 16 0.71 -6.84 18.93
C LEU A 16 1.01 -8.30 18.57
N LEU A 17 0.02 -9.03 18.03
CA LEU A 17 0.19 -10.41 17.53
C LEU A 17 1.07 -10.50 16.27
N LEU A 18 1.12 -9.43 15.46
CA LEU A 18 2.00 -9.35 14.29
C LEU A 18 3.44 -8.99 14.65
N LEU A 19 3.64 -8.15 15.68
CA LEU A 19 4.97 -7.77 16.18
C LEU A 19 5.69 -8.93 16.87
N THR A 20 4.97 -9.88 17.46
CA THR A 20 5.55 -11.15 17.95
C THR A 20 6.05 -12.07 16.82
N GLY A 21 5.72 -11.78 15.56
CA GLY A 21 6.22 -12.54 14.39
C GLY A 21 7.64 -12.16 13.94
N CYS A 22 8.21 -11.06 14.45
CA CYS A 22 9.55 -10.59 14.06
C CYS A 22 10.71 -11.42 14.66
N SER A 23 10.42 -12.38 15.55
CA SER A 23 11.40 -13.33 16.10
C SER A 23 11.27 -14.76 15.55
N MET A 24 10.51 -14.98 14.47
CA MET A 24 10.38 -16.30 13.86
C MET A 24 11.65 -16.67 13.07
N ASP A 25 12.52 -17.44 13.72
CA ASP A 25 13.49 -18.29 13.04
C ASP A 25 12.75 -19.45 12.36
N PRO A 26 12.78 -19.59 11.02
CA PRO A 26 12.11 -20.67 10.29
C PRO A 26 12.60 -22.06 10.67
N SER A 27 13.75 -22.19 11.35
CA SER A 27 14.35 -23.48 11.70
C SER A 27 13.93 -24.03 13.08
N GLN A 28 13.27 -23.23 13.93
CA GLN A 28 13.10 -23.58 15.36
C GLN A 28 11.67 -23.47 15.92
N ASN A 29 10.67 -23.02 15.16
CA ASN A 29 9.30 -22.91 15.70
C ASN A 29 8.21 -23.27 14.68
N THR A 30 8.00 -24.58 14.51
CA THR A 30 6.89 -25.14 13.71
C THR A 30 5.52 -24.97 14.37
N ASP A 31 5.47 -24.66 15.67
CA ASP A 31 4.25 -24.77 16.51
C ASP A 31 3.60 -23.42 16.86
N GLY A 32 4.03 -22.33 16.22
CA GLY A 32 3.44 -21.01 16.43
C GLY A 32 2.00 -20.89 15.89
N PHE A 33 1.16 -20.10 16.55
CA PHE A 33 -0.19 -19.73 16.08
C PHE A 33 -0.17 -19.27 14.61
N PHE A 34 0.80 -18.45 14.24
CA PHE A 34 0.95 -17.92 12.88
C PHE A 34 1.30 -19.00 11.85
N SER A 35 2.14 -19.97 12.23
CA SER A 35 2.48 -21.13 11.40
C SER A 35 1.23 -21.98 11.12
N THR A 36 0.51 -22.36 12.18
CA THR A 36 -0.62 -23.28 12.12
C THR A 36 -1.84 -22.67 11.41
N TYR A 37 -2.19 -21.42 11.71
CA TYR A 37 -3.44 -20.82 11.23
C TYR A 37 -3.30 -19.94 10.00
N LEU A 38 -2.08 -19.53 9.63
CA LEU A 38 -1.85 -18.73 8.43
C LEU A 38 -0.93 -19.45 7.44
N ILE A 39 0.30 -19.80 7.82
CA ILE A 39 1.31 -20.29 6.87
C ILE A 39 0.91 -21.64 6.29
N GLN A 40 0.63 -22.65 7.13
CA GLN A 40 0.28 -24.00 6.69
C GLN A 40 -0.94 -24.03 5.76
N PRO A 41 -2.12 -23.47 6.13
CA PRO A 41 -3.28 -23.49 5.24
C PRO A 41 -3.03 -22.71 3.95
N PHE A 42 -2.23 -21.64 4.02
CA PHE A 42 -1.84 -20.87 2.84
C PHE A 42 -0.95 -21.67 1.88
N THR A 43 0.07 -22.37 2.40
CA THR A 43 0.92 -23.28 1.61
C THR A 43 0.09 -24.41 1.01
N SER A 44 -0.79 -25.04 1.80
CA SER A 44 -1.70 -26.08 1.32
C SER A 44 -2.61 -25.56 0.21
N PHE A 45 -3.08 -24.31 0.31
CA PHE A 45 -3.88 -23.68 -0.74
C PHE A 45 -3.07 -23.45 -2.02
N ILE A 46 -1.83 -22.96 -1.95
CA ILE A 46 -0.97 -22.83 -3.13
C ILE A 46 -0.74 -24.19 -3.79
N MET A 47 -0.42 -25.24 -3.01
CA MET A 47 -0.23 -26.59 -3.53
C MET A 47 -1.52 -27.15 -4.14
N PHE A 48 -2.68 -26.87 -3.53
CA PHE A 48 -3.98 -27.22 -4.09
C PHE A 48 -4.17 -26.55 -5.46
N VAL A 49 -4.00 -25.23 -5.56
CA VAL A 49 -4.12 -24.52 -6.84
C VAL A 49 -3.13 -25.06 -7.86
N ALA A 50 -1.88 -25.33 -7.46
CA ALA A 50 -0.85 -25.92 -8.32
C ALA A 50 -1.30 -27.26 -8.91
N LYS A 51 -1.87 -28.16 -8.09
CA LYS A 51 -2.42 -29.44 -8.57
C LYS A 51 -3.52 -29.23 -9.62
N PHE A 52 -4.39 -28.24 -9.44
CA PHE A 52 -5.41 -27.89 -10.42
C PHE A 52 -4.85 -27.34 -11.74
N VAL A 53 -3.68 -26.68 -11.71
CA VAL A 53 -3.01 -26.13 -12.91
C VAL A 53 -1.83 -26.99 -13.38
N GLY A 54 -1.89 -28.31 -13.17
CA GLY A 54 -0.91 -29.26 -13.70
C GLY A 54 0.46 -29.25 -13.00
N GLY A 55 0.51 -28.86 -11.73
CA GLY A 55 1.74 -28.78 -10.93
C GLY A 55 2.56 -27.51 -11.16
N ASN A 56 2.02 -26.50 -11.85
CA ASN A 56 2.75 -25.26 -12.12
C ASN A 56 2.63 -24.29 -10.93
N TYR A 57 3.68 -24.20 -10.13
CA TYR A 57 3.70 -23.35 -8.94
C TYR A 57 3.74 -21.84 -9.25
N GLY A 58 4.28 -21.44 -10.40
CA GLY A 58 4.27 -20.03 -10.82
C GLY A 58 2.86 -19.55 -11.15
N ILE A 59 2.10 -20.34 -11.92
CA ILE A 59 0.69 -20.07 -12.19
C ILE A 59 -0.14 -20.12 -10.90
N ALA A 60 0.16 -21.07 -10.00
CA ALA A 60 -0.52 -21.16 -8.71
C ALA A 60 -0.35 -19.88 -7.87
N ILE A 61 0.87 -19.30 -7.83
CA ILE A 61 1.15 -18.03 -7.16
C ILE A 61 0.37 -16.89 -7.81
N ILE A 62 0.32 -16.80 -9.15
CA ILE A 62 -0.44 -15.78 -9.88
C ILE A 62 -1.92 -15.86 -9.51
N ILE A 63 -2.54 -17.03 -9.63
CA ILE A 63 -3.97 -17.24 -9.34
C ILE A 63 -4.26 -16.94 -7.88
N THR A 64 -3.45 -17.46 -6.95
CA THR A 64 -3.59 -17.21 -5.51
C THR A 64 -3.55 -15.71 -5.20
N THR A 65 -2.63 -14.98 -5.82
CA THR A 65 -2.51 -13.52 -5.67
C THR A 65 -3.77 -12.81 -6.14
N LEU A 66 -4.27 -13.15 -7.34
CA LEU A 66 -5.47 -12.53 -7.91
C LEU A 66 -6.73 -12.84 -7.08
N LEU A 67 -6.88 -14.08 -6.58
CA LEU A 67 -8.01 -14.47 -5.74
C LEU A 67 -8.03 -13.70 -4.42
N ILE A 68 -6.89 -13.59 -3.73
CA ILE A 68 -6.80 -12.82 -2.48
C ILE A 68 -7.10 -11.35 -2.73
N ARG A 69 -6.54 -10.78 -3.81
CA ARG A 69 -6.80 -9.39 -4.20
C ARG A 69 -8.28 -9.15 -4.52
N ALA A 70 -8.93 -10.07 -5.24
CA ALA A 70 -10.35 -10.01 -5.55
C ALA A 70 -11.22 -10.12 -4.27
N LEU A 71 -10.87 -11.02 -3.35
CA LEU A 71 -11.58 -11.21 -2.09
C LEU A 71 -11.51 -9.96 -1.19
N ILE A 72 -10.36 -9.29 -1.16
CA ILE A 72 -10.14 -8.08 -0.34
C ILE A 72 -10.60 -6.80 -1.08
N MET A 73 -10.80 -6.86 -2.40
CA MET A 73 -11.23 -5.73 -3.22
C MET A 73 -12.42 -4.94 -2.64
N PRO A 74 -13.55 -5.53 -2.19
CA PRO A 74 -14.67 -4.76 -1.66
C PRO A 74 -14.30 -3.95 -0.41
N LEU A 75 -13.42 -4.48 0.44
CA LEU A 75 -12.88 -3.75 1.58
C LEU A 75 -12.00 -2.59 1.10
N ASN A 76 -11.10 -2.84 0.14
CA ASN A 76 -10.22 -1.82 -0.42
C ASN A 76 -10.98 -0.68 -1.12
N LEU A 77 -12.07 -0.99 -1.82
CA LEU A 77 -12.91 0.02 -2.47
C LEU A 77 -13.63 0.90 -1.43
N ARG A 78 -14.08 0.31 -0.32
CA ARG A 78 -14.69 1.05 0.80
C ARG A 78 -13.69 1.96 1.49
N THR A 79 -12.47 1.47 1.75
CA THR A 79 -11.41 2.27 2.36
C THR A 79 -10.97 3.40 1.43
N ALA A 80 -10.81 3.14 0.14
CA ALA A 80 -10.44 4.16 -0.83
C ALA A 80 -11.52 5.24 -0.98
N LYS A 81 -12.81 4.87 -0.97
CA LYS A 81 -13.92 5.84 -0.93
C LYS A 81 -13.85 6.73 0.32
N ALA A 82 -13.57 6.15 1.48
CA ALA A 82 -13.42 6.92 2.72
C ALA A 82 -12.22 7.88 2.66
N GLN A 83 -11.10 7.45 2.06
CA GLN A 83 -9.92 8.28 1.85
C GLN A 83 -10.18 9.48 0.93
N MET A 84 -10.93 9.29 -0.16
CA MET A 84 -11.29 10.40 -1.06
C MET A 84 -12.16 11.45 -0.35
N GLY A 85 -13.18 11.02 0.40
CA GLY A 85 -13.99 11.96 1.20
C GLY A 85 -13.18 12.70 2.28
N MET A 86 -12.14 12.05 2.81
CA MET A 86 -11.20 12.66 3.75
C MET A 86 -10.28 13.69 3.09
N GLN A 87 -9.84 13.46 1.85
CA GLN A 87 -9.04 14.42 1.09
C GLN A 87 -9.82 15.71 0.79
N SER A 88 -11.10 15.59 0.44
CA SER A 88 -11.99 16.73 0.25
C SER A 88 -12.05 17.64 1.50
N LYS A 89 -12.26 17.04 2.68
CA LYS A 89 -12.24 17.78 3.95
C LYS A 89 -10.88 18.42 4.23
N MET A 90 -9.79 17.73 3.89
CA MET A 90 -8.44 18.26 4.04
C MET A 90 -8.18 19.46 3.13
N ALA A 91 -8.73 19.45 1.90
CA ALA A 91 -8.63 20.58 0.98
C ALA A 91 -9.31 21.83 1.55
N VAL A 92 -10.48 21.67 2.18
CA VAL A 92 -11.18 22.78 2.86
C VAL A 92 -10.43 23.28 4.10
N ALA A 93 -9.82 22.38 4.87
CA ALA A 93 -9.07 22.72 6.08
C ALA A 93 -7.65 23.26 5.78
N LYS A 94 -7.17 23.13 4.54
CA LYS A 94 -5.81 23.48 4.11
C LYS A 94 -5.32 24.85 4.57
N PRO A 95 -6.07 25.97 4.45
CA PRO A 95 -5.59 27.28 4.88
C PRO A 95 -5.29 27.35 6.39
N GLU A 96 -6.17 26.80 7.24
CA GLU A 96 -5.94 26.74 8.69
C GLU A 96 -4.73 25.84 9.02
N ILE A 97 -4.59 24.72 8.30
CA ILE A 97 -3.47 23.79 8.48
C ILE A 97 -2.14 24.46 8.08
N ASP A 98 -2.10 25.16 6.96
CA ASP A 98 -0.89 25.81 6.44
C ASP A 98 -0.43 26.94 7.38
N GLU A 99 -1.37 27.69 7.96
CA GLU A 99 -1.07 28.71 8.99
C GLU A 99 -0.46 28.08 10.25
N ILE A 100 -1.07 27.01 10.77
CA ILE A 100 -0.57 26.29 11.94
C ILE A 100 0.80 25.68 11.64
N GLN A 101 1.03 25.13 10.44
CA GLN A 101 2.35 24.61 10.04
C GLN A 101 3.40 25.73 9.96
N ALA A 102 3.05 26.91 9.47
CA ALA A 102 3.95 28.05 9.42
C ALA A 102 4.30 28.58 10.82
N ARG A 103 3.36 28.54 11.77
CA ARG A 103 3.62 28.81 13.19
C ARG A 103 4.51 27.74 13.81
N LEU A 104 4.24 26.46 13.55
CA LEU A 104 5.04 25.35 14.07
C LEU A 104 6.51 25.43 13.64
N LYS A 105 6.78 25.85 12.40
CA LYS A 105 8.15 26.05 11.89
C LYS A 105 8.89 27.22 12.55
N ARG A 106 8.16 28.23 13.05
CA ARG A 106 8.71 29.40 13.75
C ARG A 106 8.87 29.18 15.26
N ALA A 107 8.20 28.18 15.82
CA ALA A 107 8.23 27.88 17.24
C ALA A 107 9.62 27.39 17.68
N THR A 108 10.18 28.06 18.69
CA THR A 108 11.55 27.82 19.17
C THR A 108 11.58 26.92 20.41
N SER A 109 10.49 26.85 21.16
CA SER A 109 10.39 26.03 22.37
C SER A 109 9.58 24.74 22.15
N LYS A 110 9.93 23.68 22.89
CA LYS A 110 9.18 22.41 22.86
C LYS A 110 7.74 22.56 23.36
N GLU A 111 7.51 23.46 24.31
CA GLU A 111 6.20 23.72 24.88
C GLU A 111 5.27 24.44 23.89
N GLU A 112 5.81 25.40 23.15
CA GLU A 112 5.11 26.07 22.06
C GLU A 112 4.79 25.09 20.92
N GLN A 113 5.74 24.25 20.52
CA GLN A 113 5.51 23.20 19.52
C GLN A 113 4.41 22.24 19.95
N ALA A 114 4.39 21.80 21.22
CA ALA A 114 3.35 20.92 21.74
C ALA A 114 1.97 21.60 21.74
N THR A 115 1.91 22.89 22.04
CA THR A 115 0.67 23.68 22.00
C THR A 115 0.14 23.79 20.57
N ILE A 116 1.00 24.14 19.62
CA ILE A 116 0.65 24.24 18.19
C ILE A 116 0.21 22.87 17.64
N GLN A 117 0.82 21.76 18.08
CA GLN A 117 0.37 20.42 17.71
C GLN A 117 -1.04 20.10 18.25
N LYS A 118 -1.40 20.57 19.45
CA LYS A 118 -2.78 20.44 19.97
C LYS A 118 -3.78 21.24 19.14
N GLU A 119 -3.42 22.45 18.72
CA GLU A 119 -4.24 23.26 17.81
C GLU A 119 -4.46 22.55 16.47
N MET A 120 -3.40 21.95 15.89
CA MET A 120 -3.51 21.13 14.68
C MET A 120 -4.54 20.00 14.84
N MET A 121 -4.49 19.30 15.97
CA MET A 121 -5.46 18.23 16.27
C MET A 121 -6.88 18.77 16.48
N ALA A 122 -7.03 19.97 17.04
CA ALA A 122 -8.32 20.64 17.19
C ALA A 122 -8.92 21.00 15.82
N VAL A 123 -8.10 21.48 14.88
CA VAL A 123 -8.52 21.70 13.48
C VAL A 123 -8.94 20.39 12.82
N TYR A 124 -8.17 19.32 12.95
CA TYR A 124 -8.59 18.01 12.42
C TYR A 124 -9.93 17.54 13.02
N SER A 125 -10.14 17.75 14.32
CA SER A 125 -11.42 17.44 14.98
C SER A 125 -12.57 18.31 14.44
N LYS A 126 -12.36 19.63 14.30
CA LYS A 126 -13.32 20.60 13.75
C LYS A 126 -13.84 20.16 12.38
N TYR A 127 -12.93 19.71 11.51
CA TYR A 127 -13.29 19.25 10.16
C TYR A 127 -13.64 17.75 10.09
N ASN A 128 -13.72 17.05 11.22
CA ASN A 128 -13.98 15.59 11.28
C ASN A 128 -13.01 14.78 10.41
N ILE A 129 -11.73 15.16 10.45
CA ILE A 129 -10.60 14.53 9.78
C ILE A 129 -10.03 13.48 10.74
N ASN A 130 -10.03 12.21 10.34
CA ASN A 130 -9.36 11.13 11.04
C ASN A 130 -8.06 10.69 10.31
N PRO A 131 -6.87 11.03 10.84
CA PRO A 131 -5.58 10.66 10.23
C PRO A 131 -5.37 9.15 10.05
N MET A 132 -5.93 8.32 10.95
CA MET A 132 -5.76 6.85 10.88
C MET A 132 -6.48 6.24 9.68
N GLN A 133 -7.52 6.90 9.16
CA GLN A 133 -8.23 6.44 7.98
C GLN A 133 -7.48 6.78 6.68
N MET A 134 -6.46 7.64 6.74
CA MET A 134 -5.76 8.15 5.55
C MET A 134 -4.58 7.30 5.06
N GLY A 135 -4.01 6.33 5.81
CA GLY A 135 -2.77 5.73 5.29
C GLY A 135 -2.18 4.43 5.85
N CYS A 136 -2.51 3.97 7.05
CA CYS A 136 -1.81 2.78 7.61
C CYS A 136 -2.56 1.45 7.41
N LEU A 137 -3.87 1.51 7.17
CA LEU A 137 -4.71 0.31 7.07
C LEU A 137 -4.29 -0.67 5.95
N PRO A 138 -3.88 -0.22 4.74
CA PRO A 138 -3.45 -1.13 3.69
C PRO A 138 -2.21 -1.94 4.06
N LEU A 139 -1.28 -1.35 4.83
CA LEU A 139 -0.05 -2.02 5.24
C LEU A 139 -0.33 -3.14 6.24
N LEU A 140 -1.23 -2.92 7.20
CA LEU A 140 -1.61 -3.92 8.22
C LEU A 140 -2.23 -5.18 7.60
N ILE A 141 -3.03 -5.03 6.55
CA ILE A 141 -3.63 -6.17 5.83
C ILE A 141 -2.56 -6.89 4.99
N GLN A 142 -1.58 -6.15 4.48
CA GLN A 142 -0.57 -6.67 3.57
C GLN A 142 0.50 -7.52 4.27
N MET A 143 0.89 -7.15 5.48
CA MET A 143 1.98 -7.83 6.22
C MET A 143 1.73 -9.33 6.45
N PRO A 144 0.54 -9.78 6.93
CA PRO A 144 0.26 -11.20 7.09
C PRO A 144 0.39 -11.99 5.78
N ILE A 145 -0.14 -11.43 4.68
CA ILE A 145 -0.13 -12.08 3.36
C ILE A 145 1.30 -12.21 2.84
N LEU A 146 2.11 -11.16 2.99
CA LEU A 146 3.52 -11.19 2.58
C LEU A 146 4.30 -12.25 3.35
N MET A 147 4.10 -12.34 4.66
CA MET A 147 4.74 -13.36 5.49
C MET A 147 4.26 -14.77 5.10
N ALA A 148 2.96 -14.96 4.85
CA ALA A 148 2.42 -16.23 4.40
C ALA A 148 3.10 -16.71 3.10
N PHE A 149 3.24 -15.82 2.10
CA PHE A 149 4.02 -16.12 0.90
C PHE A 149 5.47 -16.46 1.22
N TYR A 150 6.18 -15.60 1.96
CA TYR A 150 7.59 -15.82 2.28
C TYR A 150 7.86 -17.18 2.92
N TYR A 151 7.10 -17.52 3.97
CA TYR A 151 7.27 -18.79 4.67
C TYR A 151 6.74 -19.99 3.88
N ALA A 152 5.72 -19.83 3.04
CA ALA A 152 5.26 -20.91 2.16
C ALA A 152 6.34 -21.34 1.15
N ILE A 153 7.04 -20.36 0.56
CA ILE A 153 8.14 -20.64 -0.37
C ILE A 153 9.33 -21.27 0.36
N ARG A 154 9.72 -20.71 1.51
CA ARG A 154 10.89 -21.20 2.27
C ARG A 154 10.65 -22.56 2.95
N GLY A 155 9.41 -22.85 3.33
CA GLY A 155 9.02 -24.09 4.01
C GLY A 155 8.65 -25.25 3.08
N SER A 156 8.56 -25.02 1.76
CA SER A 156 8.26 -26.07 0.78
C SER A 156 9.37 -26.19 -0.25
N SER A 157 10.12 -27.29 -0.18
CA SER A 157 11.15 -27.62 -1.16
C SER A 157 10.59 -27.78 -2.58
N GLU A 158 9.36 -28.29 -2.71
CA GLU A 158 8.69 -28.47 -4.00
C GLU A 158 8.39 -27.12 -4.67
N ILE A 159 7.92 -26.13 -3.90
CA ILE A 159 7.68 -24.78 -4.42
C ILE A 159 9.01 -24.09 -4.71
N ALA A 160 9.95 -24.13 -3.77
CA ALA A 160 11.23 -23.43 -3.89
C ALA A 160 12.07 -23.94 -5.08
N SER A 161 12.06 -25.23 -5.36
CA SER A 161 12.85 -25.81 -6.46
C SER A 161 12.21 -25.65 -7.84
N HIS A 162 10.96 -25.21 -7.94
CA HIS A 162 10.25 -25.10 -9.21
C HIS A 162 10.73 -23.93 -10.06
N THR A 163 11.01 -24.21 -11.33
CA THR A 163 11.34 -23.19 -12.34
C THR A 163 10.08 -22.73 -13.04
N PHE A 164 9.88 -21.42 -13.14
CA PHE A 164 8.78 -20.80 -13.85
C PHE A 164 9.32 -19.76 -14.83
N LEU A 165 8.99 -19.93 -16.12
CA LEU A 165 9.56 -19.15 -17.21
C LEU A 165 11.10 -19.25 -17.23
N TRP A 166 11.82 -18.18 -16.88
CA TRP A 166 13.29 -18.14 -16.87
C TRP A 166 13.90 -18.14 -15.45
N PHE A 167 13.09 -18.16 -14.40
CA PHE A 167 13.55 -18.00 -13.02
C PHE A 167 13.11 -19.15 -12.12
N ASN A 168 13.88 -19.40 -11.07
CA ASN A 168 13.55 -20.38 -10.03
C ASN A 168 12.84 -19.68 -8.86
N LEU A 169 11.70 -20.20 -8.43
CA LEU A 169 10.81 -19.55 -7.45
C LEU A 169 11.44 -19.34 -6.07
N GLY A 170 12.37 -20.22 -5.67
CA GLY A 170 13.05 -20.19 -4.39
C GLY A 170 14.29 -19.30 -4.33
N SER A 171 14.88 -18.95 -5.49
CA SER A 171 16.07 -18.10 -5.57
C SER A 171 15.74 -16.67 -6.02
N PRO A 172 16.56 -15.67 -5.68
CA PRO A 172 16.42 -14.32 -6.23
C PRO A 172 16.56 -14.29 -7.76
N ASP A 173 15.86 -13.36 -8.41
CA ASP A 173 15.97 -13.10 -9.85
C ASP A 173 15.97 -11.58 -10.12
N MET A 174 17.05 -11.09 -10.74
CA MET A 174 17.24 -9.66 -10.99
C MET A 174 16.22 -9.08 -11.97
N VAL A 175 15.90 -9.81 -13.04
CA VAL A 175 14.99 -9.32 -14.08
C VAL A 175 13.60 -9.14 -13.48
N LEU A 176 13.14 -10.13 -12.72
CA LEU A 176 11.85 -10.09 -12.05
C LEU A 176 11.78 -9.04 -10.93
N ALA A 177 12.89 -8.82 -10.21
CA ALA A 177 12.98 -7.73 -9.23
C ALA A 177 12.78 -6.35 -9.88
N ILE A 178 13.42 -6.11 -11.03
CA ILE A 178 13.24 -4.87 -11.80
C ILE A 178 11.80 -4.74 -12.28
N ILE A 179 11.20 -5.82 -12.80
CA ILE A 179 9.79 -5.82 -13.22
C ILE A 179 8.87 -5.44 -12.06
N ALA A 180 9.03 -6.05 -10.89
CA ALA A 180 8.22 -5.74 -9.72
C ALA A 180 8.37 -4.27 -9.29
N GLY A 181 9.60 -3.74 -9.28
CA GLY A 181 9.88 -2.33 -9.01
C GLY A 181 9.21 -1.39 -10.01
N LEU A 182 9.31 -1.68 -11.32
CA LEU A 182 8.69 -0.89 -12.38
C LEU A 182 7.17 -0.92 -12.32
N VAL A 183 6.57 -2.08 -12.02
CA VAL A 183 5.12 -2.19 -11.81
C VAL A 183 4.67 -1.31 -10.65
N TYR A 184 5.38 -1.34 -9.52
CA TYR A 184 5.02 -0.49 -8.38
C TYR A 184 5.30 1.00 -8.61
N LEU A 185 6.29 1.32 -9.44
CA LEU A 185 6.54 2.69 -9.89
C LEU A 185 5.39 3.19 -10.78
N ALA A 186 4.94 2.38 -11.74
CA ALA A 186 3.77 2.67 -12.55
C ALA A 186 2.52 2.82 -11.68
N GLN A 187 2.34 1.94 -10.69
CA GLN A 187 1.24 2.06 -9.74
C GLN A 187 1.32 3.33 -8.89
N TYR A 188 2.51 3.78 -8.48
CA TYR A 188 2.68 5.07 -7.83
C TYR A 188 2.15 6.21 -8.74
N PHE A 189 2.53 6.25 -10.02
CA PHE A 189 2.01 7.26 -10.95
C PHE A 189 0.48 7.19 -11.10
N VAL A 190 -0.08 5.99 -11.25
CA VAL A 190 -1.54 5.78 -11.30
C VAL A 190 -2.22 6.30 -10.04
N SER A 191 -1.63 6.09 -8.86
CA SER A 191 -2.15 6.58 -7.58
C SER A 191 -2.18 8.11 -7.48
N MET A 192 -1.28 8.81 -8.19
CA MET A 192 -1.15 10.27 -8.17
C MET A 192 -2.05 11.01 -9.18
N ILE A 193 -2.76 10.31 -10.06
CA ILE A 193 -3.73 10.93 -10.99
C ILE A 193 -4.80 11.73 -10.20
N GLY A 194 -5.08 12.98 -10.57
CA GLY A 194 -6.09 13.83 -9.91
C GLY A 194 -5.63 14.51 -8.61
N TYR A 195 -4.32 14.56 -8.35
CA TYR A 195 -3.72 15.35 -7.26
C TYR A 195 -3.04 16.60 -7.83
N SER A 196 -3.10 17.72 -7.10
CA SER A 196 -2.41 18.96 -7.50
C SER A 196 -0.87 18.79 -7.49
N PRO A 197 -0.11 19.65 -8.19
CA PRO A 197 1.35 19.64 -8.18
C PRO A 197 1.96 19.71 -6.76
N GLU A 198 1.40 20.53 -5.88
CA GLU A 198 1.84 20.68 -4.49
C GLU A 198 1.61 19.38 -3.71
N GLN A 199 0.45 18.76 -3.90
CA GLN A 199 0.12 17.48 -3.26
C GLN A 199 1.05 16.36 -3.75
N LYS A 200 1.30 16.28 -5.06
CA LYS A 200 2.26 15.33 -5.65
C LYS A 200 3.65 15.51 -5.04
N LYS A 201 4.13 16.75 -4.86
CA LYS A 201 5.42 17.04 -4.23
C LYS A 201 5.47 16.58 -2.78
N GLN A 202 4.42 16.83 -2.00
CA GLN A 202 4.33 16.40 -0.61
C GLN A 202 4.30 14.88 -0.47
N MET A 203 3.59 14.19 -1.37
CA MET A 203 3.43 12.73 -1.33
C MET A 203 4.60 11.98 -1.98
N LYS A 204 5.46 12.64 -2.76
CA LYS A 204 6.55 12.01 -3.52
C LYS A 204 7.45 11.12 -2.67
N ILE A 205 7.91 11.61 -1.51
CA ILE A 205 8.83 10.87 -0.64
C ILE A 205 8.16 9.59 -0.13
N ILE A 206 6.93 9.71 0.37
CA ILE A 206 6.18 8.59 0.96
C ILE A 206 5.75 7.60 -0.14
N GLY A 207 5.31 8.09 -1.30
CA GLY A 207 4.81 7.28 -2.41
C GLY A 207 5.91 6.51 -3.15
N LEU A 208 7.09 7.11 -3.33
CA LEU A 208 8.24 6.44 -3.96
C LEU A 208 8.96 5.45 -3.03
N MET A 209 8.73 5.53 -1.72
CA MET A 209 9.30 4.57 -0.78
C MET A 209 8.87 3.13 -1.10
N SER A 210 7.62 2.90 -1.49
CA SER A 210 7.11 1.56 -1.82
C SER A 210 7.83 0.90 -3.00
N PRO A 211 7.96 1.51 -4.19
CA PRO A 211 8.68 0.88 -5.30
C PRO A 211 10.16 0.67 -5.01
N ILE A 212 10.81 1.59 -4.29
CA ILE A 212 12.22 1.45 -3.89
C ILE A 212 12.40 0.24 -2.96
N MET A 213 11.55 0.11 -1.95
CA MET A 213 11.58 -1.01 -1.00
C MET A 213 11.32 -2.34 -1.70
N ILE A 214 10.29 -2.40 -2.57
CA ILE A 214 9.97 -3.63 -3.30
C ILE A 214 11.11 -4.03 -4.21
N LEU A 215 11.72 -3.09 -4.92
CA LEU A 215 12.87 -3.35 -5.77
C LEU A 215 14.04 -3.92 -4.95
N PHE A 216 14.45 -3.24 -3.88
CA PHE A 216 15.56 -3.67 -3.03
C PHE A 216 15.33 -5.04 -2.38
N VAL A 217 14.14 -5.28 -1.83
CA VAL A 217 13.82 -6.58 -1.22
C VAL A 217 13.76 -7.67 -2.28
N SER A 218 13.22 -7.39 -3.47
CA SER A 218 13.13 -8.38 -4.55
C SER A 218 14.50 -8.83 -5.08
N PHE A 219 15.54 -8.02 -4.96
CA PHE A 219 16.90 -8.41 -5.32
C PHE A 219 17.50 -9.49 -4.41
N THR A 220 17.00 -9.64 -3.19
CA THR A 220 17.55 -10.57 -2.18
C THR A 220 16.57 -11.65 -1.75
N ALA A 221 15.27 -11.44 -1.95
CA ALA A 221 14.23 -12.40 -1.64
C ALA A 221 14.03 -13.45 -2.76
N PRO A 222 13.37 -14.59 -2.46
CA PRO A 222 12.94 -15.54 -3.49
C PRO A 222 12.10 -14.86 -4.59
N SER A 223 12.34 -15.21 -5.86
CA SER A 223 11.67 -14.60 -7.02
C SER A 223 10.15 -14.78 -6.99
N ALA A 224 9.63 -15.80 -6.29
CA ALA A 224 8.21 -15.95 -6.01
C ALA A 224 7.57 -14.70 -5.34
N LEU A 225 8.32 -13.99 -4.47
CA LEU A 225 7.85 -12.74 -3.87
C LEU A 225 7.81 -11.60 -4.91
N ALA A 226 8.82 -11.52 -5.78
CA ALA A 226 8.84 -10.55 -6.87
C ALA A 226 7.69 -10.81 -7.86
N LEU A 227 7.38 -12.07 -8.17
CA LEU A 227 6.21 -12.47 -8.97
C LEU A 227 4.91 -12.03 -8.30
N TYR A 228 4.76 -12.32 -7.01
CA TYR A 228 3.61 -11.90 -6.21
C TYR A 228 3.41 -10.37 -6.26
N TRP A 229 4.49 -9.59 -6.09
CA TRP A 229 4.44 -8.14 -6.18
C TRP A 229 4.11 -7.66 -7.59
N ALA A 230 4.74 -8.19 -8.64
CA ALA A 230 4.45 -7.78 -10.01
C ALA A 230 2.96 -7.99 -10.36
N VAL A 231 2.40 -9.16 -10.06
CA VAL A 231 0.99 -9.47 -10.33
C VAL A 231 0.07 -8.61 -9.44
N GLY A 232 0.38 -8.52 -8.16
CA GLY A 232 -0.39 -7.75 -7.19
C GLY A 232 -0.40 -6.24 -7.48
N GLY A 233 0.72 -5.70 -7.94
CA GLY A 233 0.87 -4.29 -8.31
C GLY A 233 0.09 -3.94 -9.56
N LEU A 234 0.08 -4.80 -10.58
CA LEU A 234 -0.76 -4.63 -11.78
C LEU A 234 -2.25 -4.64 -11.42
N PHE A 235 -2.67 -5.59 -10.59
CA PHE A 235 -4.05 -5.63 -10.08
C PHE A 235 -4.38 -4.36 -9.29
N LEU A 236 -3.46 -3.91 -8.42
CA LEU A 236 -3.64 -2.72 -7.62
C LEU A 236 -3.78 -1.47 -8.49
N ALA A 237 -3.03 -1.36 -9.58
CA ALA A 237 -3.18 -0.28 -10.56
C ALA A 237 -4.54 -0.29 -11.24
N GLY A 238 -4.98 -1.46 -11.71
CA GLY A 238 -6.34 -1.61 -12.23
C GLY A 238 -7.41 -1.23 -11.21
N GLN A 239 -7.26 -1.66 -9.96
CA GLN A 239 -8.17 -1.33 -8.86
C GLN A 239 -8.18 0.17 -8.57
N THR A 240 -7.04 0.85 -8.59
CA THR A 240 -6.95 2.30 -8.39
C THR A 240 -7.64 3.06 -9.51
N LEU A 241 -7.43 2.67 -10.78
CA LEU A 241 -8.14 3.26 -11.92
C LEU A 241 -9.65 3.06 -11.81
N LEU A 242 -10.10 1.85 -11.46
CA LEU A 242 -11.51 1.56 -11.22
C LEU A 242 -12.08 2.44 -10.10
N THR A 243 -11.38 2.55 -8.98
CA THR A 243 -11.79 3.38 -7.85
C THR A 243 -11.96 4.84 -8.27
N LYS A 244 -11.00 5.38 -9.03
CA LYS A 244 -11.05 6.75 -9.52
C LYS A 244 -12.23 6.96 -10.46
N LYS A 245 -12.47 6.04 -11.38
CA LYS A 245 -13.64 6.08 -12.28
C LYS A 245 -14.97 6.07 -11.52
N LEU A 246 -15.07 5.29 -10.44
CA LEU A 246 -16.29 5.16 -9.63
C LEU A 246 -16.53 6.35 -8.70
N TYR A 247 -15.48 6.98 -8.17
CA TYR A 247 -15.59 7.93 -7.06
C TYR A 247 -15.04 9.34 -7.34
N MET A 248 -14.07 9.57 -8.24
CA MET A 248 -13.58 10.95 -8.52
C MET A 248 -14.65 11.83 -9.17
N ASN A 249 -15.52 11.28 -10.02
CA ASN A 249 -16.59 12.04 -10.69
C ASN A 249 -17.65 12.63 -9.74
N LYS A 250 -17.63 12.26 -8.45
CA LYS A 250 -18.59 12.73 -7.43
C LYS A 250 -18.03 13.82 -6.51
N HIS A 251 -16.78 14.24 -6.73
CA HIS A 251 -16.09 15.25 -5.94
C HIS A 251 -15.73 16.45 -6.83
N PRO A 252 -16.60 17.47 -6.95
CA PRO A 252 -16.39 18.61 -7.85
C PRO A 252 -15.08 19.36 -7.60
N GLU A 253 -14.58 19.37 -6.36
CA GLU A 253 -13.26 19.87 -5.98
C GLU A 253 -12.10 19.20 -6.74
N ILE A 254 -12.23 17.93 -7.15
CA ILE A 254 -11.21 17.22 -7.96
C ILE A 254 -11.23 17.70 -9.41
N LYS A 255 -12.41 18.05 -9.95
CA LYS A 255 -12.50 18.63 -11.30
C LYS A 255 -11.86 20.01 -11.37
N VAL A 256 -11.98 20.81 -10.32
CA VAL A 256 -11.31 22.11 -10.23
C VAL A 256 -9.79 21.92 -10.23
N MET A 257 -9.26 20.98 -9.44
CA MET A 257 -7.82 20.67 -9.45
C MET A 257 -7.32 20.14 -10.81
N GLU A 258 -8.11 19.35 -11.55
CA GLU A 258 -7.75 18.91 -12.90
C GLU A 258 -7.72 20.06 -13.92
N LEU A 259 -8.58 21.07 -13.74
CA LEU A 259 -8.57 22.27 -14.58
C LEU A 259 -7.33 23.13 -14.29
N GLU A 260 -7.02 23.35 -13.00
CA GLU A 260 -5.82 24.06 -12.57
C GLU A 260 -4.53 23.37 -13.04
N GLU A 261 -4.49 22.02 -13.05
CA GLU A 261 -3.34 21.26 -13.58
C GLU A 261 -3.16 21.49 -15.08
N LYS A 262 -4.23 21.46 -15.87
CA LYS A 262 -4.18 21.71 -17.31
C LYS A 262 -3.76 23.14 -17.65
N GLU A 263 -4.26 24.12 -16.89
CA GLU A 263 -3.84 25.52 -17.04
C GLU A 263 -2.35 25.68 -16.72
N PHE A 264 -1.87 25.06 -15.65
CA PHE A 264 -0.45 25.08 -15.29
C PHE A 264 0.44 24.43 -16.36
N GLU A 265 0.06 23.27 -16.89
CA GLU A 265 0.80 22.59 -17.96
C GLU A 265 0.87 23.45 -19.24
N GLN A 266 -0.22 24.14 -19.60
CA GLN A 266 -0.24 25.06 -20.72
C GLN A 266 0.72 26.24 -20.53
N ILE A 267 0.72 26.87 -19.35
CA ILE A 267 1.62 27.98 -19.03
C ILE A 267 3.09 27.52 -19.12
N VAL A 268 3.42 26.33 -18.62
CA VAL A 268 4.78 25.78 -18.68
C VAL A 268 5.21 25.48 -20.12
N GLU A 269 4.30 25.00 -20.97
CA GLU A 269 4.57 24.79 -22.40
C GLU A 269 4.78 26.12 -23.14
N GLU A 270 3.98 27.14 -22.87
CA GLU A 270 4.14 28.47 -23.49
C GLU A 270 5.49 29.09 -23.13
N GLN A 271 5.88 29.06 -21.85
CA GLN A 271 7.19 29.55 -21.39
C GLN A 271 8.38 28.79 -21.98
N LYS A 272 8.19 27.54 -22.43
CA LYS A 272 9.23 26.77 -23.13
C LYS A 272 9.33 27.10 -24.60
N LYS A 273 8.26 27.59 -25.23
CA LYS A 273 8.25 27.99 -26.66
C LYS A 273 8.84 29.39 -26.85
N GLU A 274 8.85 30.22 -25.81
CA GLU A 274 9.44 31.57 -25.82
C GLU A 274 10.95 31.60 -25.53
N LYS A 275 11.59 30.44 -25.27
CA LYS A 275 13.04 30.28 -25.08
C LYS A 275 13.66 29.53 -26.24
#